data_AF-A0A1H2KGT4-F1
#
_entry.id   AF-A0A1H2KGT4-F1
#
_cell.length_a   1.000
_cell.length_b   1.000
_cell.length_c   1.000
_cell.angle_alpha   90.00
_cell.angle_beta   90.00
_cell.angle_gamma   90.00
#
_symmetry.space_group_name_H-M   'P 1'
#
loop_
_entity.id
_entity.type
_entity.pdbx_description
1 polymer ?
#
loop_
_entity_poly.entity_id
_entity_poly.type
_entity_poly.pdbx_seq_one_letter_code
_entity_poly.pdbx_strand_id
1 'polypeptide(L)'
;TVEVEVNGWSKLVVGCLYPVEPDLIVRTRTKMVDKVRKLILEFLLAHSPDSPALLEMAKEYGADRDRFEKEPSFCLVCGLCVRYCAEVKKKNVIGFVDKGGKREISFIPELAAKECWDCKECFPLCPTSYLQAAYHLTKAIAFPSLEMAAR
;
A
#
# COMPACT_ATOMS: atom_id res chain seq x y z
N THR A 1 0.90 -2.78 14.10
CA THR A 1 1.09 -2.27 15.48
C THR A 1 0.89 -3.39 16.48
N VAL A 2 1.77 -3.45 17.48
CA VAL A 2 1.69 -4.36 18.64
C VAL A 2 2.01 -3.58 19.90
N GLU A 3 1.64 -4.11 21.06
CA GLU A 3 2.04 -3.56 22.36
C GLU A 3 3.23 -4.36 22.88
N VAL A 4 4.32 -3.68 23.22
CA VAL A 4 5.50 -4.30 23.84
C VAL A 4 5.63 -3.82 25.27
N GLU A 5 6.07 -4.70 26.15
CA GLU A 5 6.40 -4.38 27.53
C GLU A 5 7.90 -4.59 27.77
N VAL A 6 8.54 -3.57 28.34
CA VAL A 6 9.97 -3.58 28.70
C VAL A 6 10.11 -2.98 30.09
N ASN A 7 10.70 -3.72 31.03
CA ASN A 7 10.92 -3.27 32.42
C ASN A 7 9.65 -2.74 33.10
N GLY A 8 8.51 -3.38 32.87
CA GLY A 8 7.20 -3.00 33.44
C GLY A 8 6.51 -1.81 32.75
N TRP A 9 7.12 -1.21 31.73
CA TRP A 9 6.50 -0.16 30.91
C TRP A 9 5.98 -0.73 29.61
N SER A 10 4.71 -0.45 29.27
CA SER A 10 4.15 -0.82 27.96
C SER A 10 4.05 0.36 27.01
N LYS A 11 4.29 0.09 25.72
CA LYS A 11 4.13 1.07 24.63
C LYS A 11 3.69 0.37 23.34
N LEU A 12 2.98 1.12 22.49
CA LEU A 12 2.65 0.66 21.15
C LEU A 12 3.84 0.88 20.21
N VAL A 13 4.15 -0.13 19.40
CA VAL A 13 5.25 -0.08 18.42
C VAL A 13 4.85 -0.68 17.08
N VAL A 14 5.65 -0.38 16.06
CA VAL A 14 5.53 -0.96 14.72
C VAL A 14 6.21 -2.32 14.70
N GLY A 15 5.44 -3.40 14.70
CA GLY A 15 5.96 -4.76 14.82
C GLY A 15 6.92 -5.20 13.69
N CYS A 16 6.82 -4.62 12.49
CA CYS A 16 7.75 -4.95 11.41
C CYS A 16 9.11 -4.22 11.48
N LEU A 17 9.25 -3.24 12.37
CA LEU A 17 10.47 -2.42 12.49
C LEU A 17 11.11 -2.47 13.89
N TYR A 18 10.32 -2.74 14.93
CA TYR A 18 10.83 -2.74 16.30
C TYR A 18 11.80 -3.91 16.51
N PRO A 19 13.05 -3.66 16.96
CA PRO A 19 14.02 -4.72 17.20
C PRO A 19 13.55 -5.71 18.27
N VAL A 20 13.91 -6.98 18.09
CA VAL A 20 13.69 -8.01 19.11
C VAL A 20 14.79 -7.95 20.17
N GLU A 21 14.41 -8.11 21.43
CA GLU A 21 15.32 -8.09 22.58
C GLU A 21 15.00 -9.29 23.49
N PRO A 22 15.97 -9.77 24.30
CA PRO A 22 15.70 -10.76 25.33
C PRO A 22 14.59 -10.30 26.28
N ASP A 23 13.76 -11.24 26.72
CA ASP A 23 12.64 -11.01 27.65
C ASP A 23 11.56 -10.01 27.16
N LEU A 24 11.54 -9.69 25.87
CA LEU A 24 10.53 -8.84 25.26
C LEU A 24 9.16 -9.52 25.24
N ILE A 25 8.19 -8.97 26.00
CA ILE A 25 6.81 -9.46 25.99
C ILE A 25 6.01 -8.70 24.92
N VAL A 26 5.49 -9.42 23.94
CA VAL A 26 4.68 -8.86 22.85
C VAL A 26 3.21 -9.26 23.03
N ARG A 27 2.33 -8.26 23.10
CA ARG A 27 0.87 -8.47 23.13
C ARG A 27 0.25 -7.96 21.83
N THR A 28 -0.43 -8.86 21.13
CA THR A 28 -0.95 -8.60 19.79
C THR A 28 -2.45 -8.33 19.73
N ARG A 29 -3.18 -8.52 20.85
CA ARG A 29 -4.65 -8.41 20.97
C ARG A 29 -5.11 -7.67 22.23
N THR A 30 -4.38 -6.64 22.66
CA THR A 30 -4.87 -5.77 23.74
C THR A 30 -6.00 -4.87 23.21
N LYS A 31 -6.88 -4.37 24.10
CA LYS A 31 -7.96 -3.44 23.72
C LYS A 31 -7.44 -2.24 22.92
N MET A 32 -6.24 -1.76 23.28
CA MET A 32 -5.63 -0.63 22.60
C MET A 32 -5.10 -1.02 21.20
N VAL A 33 -4.46 -2.19 21.06
CA VAL A 33 -4.00 -2.68 19.75
C VAL A 33 -5.17 -2.86 18.78
N ASP A 34 -6.25 -3.50 19.21
CA ASP A 34 -7.43 -3.73 18.36
C ASP A 34 -8.11 -2.41 18.00
N LYS A 35 -8.19 -1.44 18.93
CA LYS A 35 -8.70 -0.09 18.64
C LYS A 35 -7.88 0.66 17.59
N VAL A 36 -6.55 0.58 17.66
CA VAL A 36 -5.66 1.23 16.68
C VAL A 36 -5.76 0.56 15.32
N ARG A 37 -5.79 -0.77 15.26
CA ARG A 37 -5.96 -1.51 13.99
C ARG A 37 -7.29 -1.21 13.34
N LYS A 38 -8.37 -1.18 14.13
CA LYS A 38 -9.70 -0.74 13.68
C LYS A 38 -9.62 0.65 13.04
N LEU A 39 -9.04 1.63 13.73
CA LEU A 39 -8.93 3.00 13.19
C LEU A 39 -8.14 3.05 11.88
N ILE A 40 -7.01 2.34 11.80
CA ILE A 40 -6.21 2.27 10.57
C ILE A 40 -7.03 1.66 9.44
N LEU A 41 -7.74 0.56 9.67
CA LEU A 41 -8.58 -0.08 8.66
C LEU A 41 -9.69 0.85 8.15
N GLU A 42 -10.35 1.58 9.04
CA GLU A 42 -11.37 2.57 8.66
C GLU A 42 -10.78 3.65 7.74
N PHE A 43 -9.56 4.14 8.01
CA PHE A 43 -8.86 5.08 7.14
C PHE A 43 -8.44 4.48 5.79
N LEU A 44 -7.94 3.24 5.78
CA LEU A 44 -7.56 2.57 4.54
C LEU A 44 -8.78 2.28 3.65
N LEU A 45 -9.93 1.96 4.26
CA LEU A 45 -11.20 1.74 3.55
C LEU A 45 -11.84 3.02 3.01
N ALA A 46 -11.42 4.20 3.49
CA ALA A 46 -11.78 5.46 2.86
C ALA A 46 -11.17 5.59 1.45
N HIS A 47 -9.97 5.02 1.24
CA HIS A 47 -9.25 5.05 -0.03
C HIS A 47 -9.62 3.85 -0.92
N SER A 48 -9.62 2.64 -0.35
CA SER A 48 -9.88 1.41 -1.10
C SER A 48 -11.02 0.60 -0.45
N PRO A 49 -12.28 1.04 -0.62
CA PRO A 49 -13.43 0.42 0.04
C PRO A 49 -13.70 -1.02 -0.42
N ASP A 50 -13.26 -1.38 -1.62
CA ASP A 50 -13.56 -2.66 -2.27
C ASP A 50 -12.39 -3.65 -2.25
N SER A 51 -11.28 -3.33 -1.56
CA SER A 51 -10.16 -4.29 -1.42
C SER A 51 -10.61 -5.50 -0.60
N PRO A 52 -10.59 -6.73 -1.16
CA PRO A 52 -11.03 -7.92 -0.43
C PRO A 52 -10.24 -8.16 0.86
N ALA A 53 -8.93 -7.92 0.84
CA ALA A 53 -8.07 -8.07 2.00
C ALA A 53 -8.42 -7.09 3.13
N LEU A 54 -8.75 -5.83 2.79
CA LEU A 54 -9.16 -4.85 3.79
C LEU A 54 -10.53 -5.20 4.38
N LEU A 55 -11.46 -5.70 3.56
CA LEU A 55 -12.80 -6.10 4.02
C LEU A 55 -12.74 -7.30 4.97
N GLU A 56 -11.88 -8.28 4.69
CA GLU A 56 -11.66 -9.41 5.59
C GLU A 56 -11.13 -8.95 6.96
N MET A 57 -10.09 -8.11 6.96
CA MET A 57 -9.55 -7.52 8.19
C MET A 57 -10.60 -6.64 8.89
N ALA A 58 -11.39 -5.88 8.15
CA ALA A 58 -12.44 -5.05 8.74
C ALA A 58 -13.49 -5.87 9.49
N LYS A 59 -13.86 -7.03 8.95
CA LYS A 59 -14.72 -8.00 9.62
C LYS A 59 -14.08 -8.53 10.91
N GLU A 60 -12.79 -8.85 10.87
CA GLU A 60 -12.05 -9.35 12.04
C GLU A 60 -11.99 -8.32 13.19
N TYR A 61 -11.67 -7.06 12.86
CA TYR A 61 -11.48 -5.99 13.86
C TYR A 61 -12.75 -5.18 14.14
N GLY A 62 -13.88 -5.50 13.48
CA GLY A 62 -15.13 -4.76 13.60
C GLY A 62 -15.01 -3.30 13.16
N ALA A 63 -14.25 -3.05 12.09
CA ALA A 63 -14.06 -1.72 11.51
C ALA A 63 -15.28 -1.28 10.70
N ASP A 64 -15.66 -0.01 10.85
CA ASP A 64 -16.75 0.57 10.07
C ASP A 64 -16.19 1.16 8.76
N ARG A 65 -16.54 0.52 7.64
CA ARG A 65 -16.08 0.94 6.33
C ARG A 65 -16.47 2.39 6.02
N ASP A 66 -17.61 2.86 6.53
CA ASP A 66 -18.22 4.12 6.11
C ASP A 66 -18.08 5.22 7.17
N ARG A 67 -17.17 5.03 8.13
CA ARG A 67 -16.83 6.02 9.17
C ARG A 67 -16.23 7.32 8.61
N PHE A 68 -15.48 7.24 7.51
CA PHE A 68 -14.81 8.38 6.87
C PHE A 68 -15.32 8.58 5.43
N GLU A 69 -15.30 9.82 4.96
CA GLU A 69 -15.61 10.17 3.57
C GLU A 69 -14.66 9.45 2.61
N LYS A 70 -15.17 9.05 1.44
CA LYS A 70 -14.39 8.30 0.46
C LYS A 70 -13.49 9.23 -0.33
N GLU A 71 -12.25 8.81 -0.50
CA GLU A 71 -11.26 9.51 -1.31
C GLU A 71 -11.29 8.95 -2.74
N PRO A 72 -11.11 9.78 -3.78
CA PRO A 72 -11.07 9.35 -5.18
C PRO A 72 -9.73 8.70 -5.55
N SER A 73 -9.10 7.96 -4.63
CA SER A 73 -7.82 7.27 -4.84
C SER A 73 -7.81 5.92 -4.16
N PHE A 74 -7.51 4.87 -4.93
CA PHE A 74 -7.41 3.50 -4.42
C PHE A 74 -5.99 3.12 -3.97
N CYS A 75 -5.04 4.07 -3.99
CA CYS A 75 -3.68 3.86 -3.52
C CYS A 75 -3.59 4.03 -2.00
N LEU A 76 -3.12 3.02 -1.29
CA LEU A 76 -2.84 3.12 0.16
C LEU A 76 -1.42 3.61 0.47
N VAL A 77 -0.68 4.03 -0.55
CA VAL A 77 0.67 4.62 -0.40
C VAL A 77 1.65 3.70 0.35
N CYS A 78 1.47 2.38 0.25
CA CYS A 78 2.29 1.38 0.97
C CYS A 78 3.75 1.28 0.47
N GLY A 79 4.02 1.74 -0.75
CA GLY A 79 5.37 1.79 -1.33
C GLY A 79 5.95 0.45 -1.76
N LEU A 80 5.22 -0.66 -1.67
CA LEU A 80 5.71 -1.98 -2.08
C LEU A 80 6.15 -2.00 -3.55
N CYS A 81 5.39 -1.37 -4.44
CA CYS A 81 5.71 -1.31 -5.87
C CYS A 81 6.93 -0.44 -6.18
N VAL A 82 7.03 0.72 -5.53
CA VAL A 82 8.17 1.66 -5.65
C VAL A 82 9.44 0.98 -5.17
N ARG A 83 9.40 0.40 -3.96
CA ARG A 83 10.53 -0.32 -3.38
C ARG A 83 10.97 -1.50 -4.22
N TYR A 84 10.03 -2.32 -4.70
CA TYR A 84 10.38 -3.44 -5.58
C TYR A 84 11.07 -2.97 -6.86
N CYS A 85 10.56 -1.91 -7.50
CA CYS A 85 11.14 -1.38 -8.72
C CYS A 85 12.55 -0.81 -8.51
N ALA A 86 12.78 -0.15 -7.37
CA ALA A 86 14.06 0.45 -7.01
C ALA A 86 15.09 -0.56 -6.50
N GLU A 87 14.70 -1.42 -5.54
CA GLU A 87 15.61 -2.30 -4.80
C GLU A 87 15.87 -3.62 -5.55
N VAL A 88 14.83 -4.24 -6.10
CA VAL A 88 14.92 -5.56 -6.76
C VAL A 88 15.25 -5.41 -8.24
N LYS A 89 14.44 -4.63 -8.97
CA LYS A 89 14.61 -4.48 -10.41
C LYS A 89 15.66 -3.44 -10.79
N LYS A 90 15.97 -2.50 -9.89
CA LYS A 90 16.92 -1.40 -10.12
C LYS A 90 16.60 -0.54 -11.35
N LYS A 91 15.31 -0.43 -11.69
CA LYS A 91 14.86 0.32 -12.88
C LYS A 91 14.28 1.70 -12.54
N ASN A 92 13.78 1.90 -11.31
CA ASN A 92 13.24 3.17 -10.82
C ASN A 92 12.18 3.81 -11.75
N VAL A 93 11.36 2.98 -12.38
CA VAL A 93 10.33 3.40 -13.35
C VAL A 93 9.11 4.02 -12.68
N ILE A 94 8.84 3.61 -11.44
CA ILE A 94 7.69 4.05 -10.63
C ILE A 94 8.21 4.74 -9.37
N GLY A 95 7.61 5.88 -9.04
CA GLY A 95 7.95 6.67 -7.87
C GLY A 95 6.71 7.24 -7.20
N PHE A 96 6.92 7.96 -6.10
CA PHE A 96 5.88 8.76 -5.47
C PHE A 96 5.92 10.19 -6.03
N VAL A 97 4.74 10.74 -6.27
CA VAL A 97 4.53 12.14 -6.64
C VAL A 97 3.64 12.82 -5.60
N ASP A 98 3.65 14.16 -5.59
CA ASP A 98 2.92 14.98 -4.63
C ASP A 98 3.29 14.73 -3.16
N LYS A 99 2.49 15.29 -2.24
CA LYS A 99 2.74 15.31 -0.80
C LYS A 99 1.43 15.27 0.01
N GLY A 100 1.53 14.88 1.27
CA GLY A 100 0.38 14.79 2.17
C GLY A 100 -0.68 13.81 1.66
N GLY A 101 -1.95 14.15 1.85
CA GLY A 101 -3.09 13.31 1.40
C GLY A 101 -3.23 13.18 -0.12
N LYS A 102 -2.51 13.98 -0.92
CA LYS A 102 -2.50 13.88 -2.38
C LYS A 102 -1.40 12.97 -2.93
N ARG A 103 -0.55 12.43 -2.05
CA ARG A 103 0.60 11.62 -2.46
C ARG A 103 0.13 10.34 -3.13
N GLU A 104 0.59 10.11 -4.35
CA GLU A 104 0.27 8.90 -5.10
C GLU A 104 1.49 8.34 -5.83
N ILE A 105 1.31 7.19 -6.47
CA ILE A 105 2.33 6.60 -7.33
C ILE A 105 2.17 7.14 -8.75
N SER A 106 3.29 7.31 -9.45
CA SER A 106 3.28 7.63 -10.87
C SER A 106 4.39 6.87 -11.59
N PHE A 107 4.11 6.50 -12.83
CA PHE A 107 5.06 5.87 -13.74
C PHE A 107 5.72 6.94 -14.60
N ILE A 108 7.04 6.84 -14.78
CA ILE A 108 7.76 7.62 -15.79
C ILE A 108 7.42 7.00 -17.16
N PRO A 109 6.65 7.69 -18.02
CA PRO A 109 6.03 7.04 -19.17
C PRO A 109 7.02 6.38 -20.13
N GLU A 110 8.11 7.08 -20.48
CA GLU A 110 9.11 6.62 -21.45
C GLU A 110 9.84 5.36 -20.96
N LEU A 111 10.07 5.27 -19.65
CA LEU A 111 10.68 4.10 -19.02
C LEU A 111 9.65 2.97 -18.86
N ALA A 112 8.40 3.30 -18.52
CA ALA A 112 7.33 2.34 -18.37
C ALA A 112 7.00 1.61 -19.68
N ALA A 113 7.02 2.32 -20.81
CA ALA A 113 6.86 1.70 -22.13
C ALA A 113 7.92 0.65 -22.43
N LYS A 114 9.18 0.93 -22.06
CA LYS A 114 10.32 0.05 -22.36
C LYS A 114 10.41 -1.12 -21.39
N GLU A 115 10.17 -0.87 -20.10
CA GLU A 115 10.58 -1.78 -19.05
C GLU A 115 9.43 -2.57 -18.42
N CYS A 116 8.23 -2.00 -18.36
CA CYS A 116 7.13 -2.58 -17.59
C CYS A 116 6.33 -3.62 -18.37
N TRP A 117 6.39 -3.63 -19.71
CA TRP A 117 5.63 -4.57 -20.54
C TRP A 117 5.98 -6.04 -20.21
N ASP A 118 7.27 -6.35 -20.13
CA ASP A 118 7.76 -7.70 -19.86
C ASP A 118 7.91 -8.00 -18.36
N CYS A 119 8.09 -6.96 -17.53
CA CYS A 119 8.35 -7.13 -16.11
C CYS A 119 7.06 -7.47 -15.33
N LYS A 120 6.18 -6.49 -15.09
CA LYS A 120 4.93 -6.60 -14.30
C LYS A 120 5.05 -7.30 -12.92
N GLU A 121 6.25 -7.61 -12.44
CA GLU A 121 6.46 -8.42 -11.23
C GLU A 121 6.03 -7.73 -9.93
N CYS A 122 5.89 -6.39 -9.92
CA CYS A 122 5.32 -5.68 -8.77
C CYS A 122 3.79 -5.70 -8.71
N PHE A 123 3.09 -6.19 -9.75
CA PHE A 123 1.62 -6.18 -9.80
C PHE A 123 0.99 -7.03 -8.68
N PRO A 124 1.45 -8.26 -8.41
CA PRO A 124 0.92 -9.07 -7.31
C PRO A 124 1.19 -8.48 -5.92
N LEU A 125 2.12 -7.52 -5.81
CA LEU A 125 2.47 -6.88 -4.54
C LEU A 125 1.48 -5.76 -4.16
N CYS A 126 0.64 -5.30 -5.09
CA CYS A 126 -0.32 -4.24 -4.82
C CYS A 126 -1.55 -4.81 -4.10
N PRO A 127 -1.80 -4.44 -2.82
CA PRO A 127 -2.92 -5.00 -2.05
C PRO A 127 -4.31 -4.53 -2.52
N THR A 128 -4.37 -3.45 -3.31
CA THR A 128 -5.63 -2.85 -3.79
C THR A 128 -5.81 -2.94 -5.30
N SER A 129 -4.86 -3.55 -6.00
CA SER A 129 -4.80 -3.57 -7.47
C SER A 129 -4.75 -2.20 -8.16
N TYR A 130 -4.52 -1.10 -7.41
CA TYR A 130 -4.40 0.26 -7.97
C TYR A 130 -3.22 0.38 -8.95
N LEU A 131 -2.12 -0.31 -8.68
CA LEU A 131 -0.91 -0.26 -9.51
C LEU A 131 -1.17 -0.65 -10.96
N GLN A 132 -1.99 -1.67 -11.18
CA GLN A 132 -2.40 -2.16 -12.49
C GLN A 132 -3.20 -1.09 -13.23
N ALA A 133 -4.19 -0.49 -12.56
CA ALA A 133 -4.99 0.60 -13.13
C ALA A 133 -4.13 1.80 -13.50
N ALA A 134 -3.21 2.22 -12.61
CA ALA A 134 -2.30 3.33 -12.86
C ALA A 134 -1.36 3.07 -14.05
N TYR A 135 -0.86 1.83 -14.20
CA TYR A 135 -0.04 1.45 -15.35
C TYR A 135 -0.83 1.55 -16.67
N HIS A 136 -2.03 0.98 -16.71
CA HIS A 136 -2.87 1.02 -17.92
C HIS A 136 -3.31 2.43 -18.28
N LEU A 137 -3.61 3.27 -17.29
CA LEU A 137 -3.89 4.69 -17.49
C LEU A 137 -2.68 5.41 -18.08
N THR A 138 -1.49 5.21 -17.51
CA THR A 138 -0.24 5.79 -18.03
C THR A 138 -0.01 5.36 -19.47
N LYS A 139 -0.20 4.07 -19.78
CA LYS A 139 -0.07 3.54 -21.15
C LYS A 139 -1.03 4.23 -22.11
N ALA A 140 -2.30 4.37 -21.74
CA ALA A 140 -3.32 4.99 -22.57
C ALA A 140 -3.05 6.47 -22.85
N ILE A 141 -2.55 7.21 -21.85
CA ILE A 141 -2.26 8.64 -21.98
C ILE A 141 -0.96 8.87 -22.76
N ALA A 142 0.10 8.11 -22.44
CA ALA A 142 1.43 8.37 -22.98
C ALA A 142 1.66 7.74 -24.37
N PHE A 143 0.95 6.67 -24.71
CA PHE A 143 1.18 5.92 -25.95
C PHE A 143 -0.11 5.49 -26.67
N PRO A 144 -1.00 6.42 -27.05
CA PRO A 144 -2.25 6.07 -27.72
C PRO A 144 -2.06 5.36 -29.08
N SER A 145 -0.90 5.51 -29.74
CA SER A 145 -0.65 5.03 -31.11
C SER A 145 0.26 3.79 -31.23
N LEU A 146 0.92 3.33 -30.17
CA LEU A 146 1.83 2.16 -30.25
C LEU A 146 1.09 0.82 -30.44
N GLU A 147 -0.21 0.75 -30.15
CA GLU A 147 -1.04 -0.42 -30.50
C GLU A 147 -1.42 -0.48 -31.99
N MET A 148 -1.36 0.64 -32.72
CA MET A 148 -1.67 0.67 -34.16
C MET A 148 -0.48 0.28 -35.04
N ALA A 149 0.76 0.39 -34.53
CA ALA A 149 1.97 0.06 -35.28
C ALA A 149 2.44 -1.39 -35.10
N ALA A 150 1.82 -2.15 -34.17
CA ALA A 150 2.16 -3.55 -33.87
C ALA A 150 1.17 -4.56 -34.49
N ARG A 151 0.37 -4.13 -35.48
CA ARG A 151 -0.48 -4.98 -36.32
C ARG A 151 -0.04 -4.87 -37.78
#